data_AF-R7EXD2-F1
#
_entry.id   AF-R7EXD2-F1
#
_cell.length_a   1.000
_cell.length_b   1.000
_cell.length_c   1.000
_cell.angle_alpha   90.00
_cell.angle_beta   90.00
_cell.angle_gamma   90.00
#
_symmetry.space_group_name_H-M   'P 1'
#
loop_
_entity.id
_entity.type
_entity.pdbx_description
1 polymer ?
#
loop_
_entity_poly.entity_id
_entity_poly.type
_entity_poly.pdbx_seq_one_letter_code
_entity_poly.pdbx_strand_id
1 'polypeptide(L)'
;MRGRTLNDAVIILDEAQNTTRHQMKMFLTRLGMNGKMIITGDTTQIDLPRTVQSGLLQALRILRGVKGIGVIEYEKKDIVRHPLVQRIVEAYNQREKESVAEFEAGLPPQQS
;
A
#
# COMPACT_ATOMS: atom_id res chain seq x y z
N MET A 1 3.13 -4.63 20.37
CA MET A 1 4.26 -5.53 20.03
C MET A 1 5.56 -5.24 20.80
N ARG A 2 5.68 -4.13 21.55
CA ARG A 2 6.91 -3.81 22.30
C ARG A 2 7.30 -4.93 23.27
N GLY A 3 8.58 -5.28 23.29
CA GLY A 3 9.16 -6.19 24.29
C GLY A 3 8.85 -7.69 24.12
N ARG A 4 8.24 -8.10 23.01
CA ARG A 4 8.00 -9.53 22.71
C ARG A 4 8.90 -10.02 21.59
N THR A 5 9.24 -11.29 21.58
CA THR A 5 9.88 -12.00 20.46
C THR A 5 8.94 -13.12 20.05
N LEU A 6 8.70 -13.27 18.75
CA LEU A 6 7.72 -14.20 18.20
C LEU A 6 8.46 -15.37 17.55
N ASN A 7 8.66 -16.43 18.32
CA ASN A 7 9.25 -17.68 17.86
C ASN A 7 8.17 -18.61 17.29
N ASP A 8 8.57 -19.53 16.40
CA ASP A 8 7.75 -20.63 15.87
C ASP A 8 6.39 -20.15 15.31
N ALA A 9 6.40 -19.02 14.61
CA ALA A 9 5.20 -18.34 14.14
C ALA A 9 5.33 -17.81 12.70
N VAL A 10 4.20 -17.77 12.00
CA VAL A 10 4.04 -16.98 10.77
C VAL A 10 3.31 -15.70 11.14
N ILE A 11 3.95 -14.56 10.86
CA ILE A 11 3.51 -13.24 11.30
C ILE A 11 3.20 -12.41 10.05
N ILE A 12 2.00 -11.83 9.98
CA ILE A 12 1.58 -11.01 8.85
C ILE A 12 1.37 -9.57 9.35
N LEU A 13 1.98 -8.60 8.68
CA LEU A 13 1.63 -7.19 8.79
C LEU A 13 0.94 -6.76 7.52
N ASP A 14 -0.33 -6.45 7.63
CA ASP A 14 -1.11 -5.90 6.53
C ASP A 14 -1.18 -4.38 6.58
N GLU A 15 -1.47 -3.75 5.44
CA GLU A 15 -1.54 -2.30 5.27
C GLU A 15 -0.27 -1.57 5.77
N ALA A 16 0.90 -2.18 5.52
CA ALA A 16 2.16 -1.73 6.08
C ALA A 16 2.58 -0.32 5.63
N GLN A 17 2.00 0.18 4.52
CA GLN A 17 2.21 1.54 4.06
C GLN A 17 1.77 2.59 5.10
N ASN A 18 0.83 2.23 5.98
CA ASN A 18 0.29 3.06 7.05
C ASN A 18 1.10 2.95 8.36
N THR A 19 2.22 2.22 8.35
CA THR A 19 3.15 2.23 9.49
C THR A 19 4.14 3.38 9.38
N THR A 20 4.47 3.98 10.51
CA THR A 20 5.63 4.88 10.61
C THR A 20 6.93 4.10 10.60
N ARG A 21 8.04 4.78 10.30
CA ARG A 21 9.39 4.24 10.47
C ARG A 21 9.63 3.54 11.81
N HIS A 22 9.19 4.17 12.90
CA HIS A 22 9.40 3.62 14.24
C HIS A 22 8.61 2.32 14.45
N GLN A 23 7.35 2.29 14.01
CA GLN A 23 6.50 1.10 14.08
C GLN A 23 7.06 -0.04 13.23
N MET A 24 7.49 0.23 11.99
CA MET A 24 8.10 -0.77 11.12
C MET A 24 9.36 -1.38 11.75
N LYS A 25 10.28 -0.55 12.26
CA LYS A 25 11.47 -1.04 12.97
C LYS A 25 11.10 -1.85 14.21
N MET A 26 10.13 -1.36 14.99
CA MET A 26 9.64 -2.07 16.17
C MET A 26 9.06 -3.43 15.82
N PHE A 27 8.39 -3.56 14.66
CA PHE A 27 7.75 -4.79 14.19
C PHE A 27 8.78 -5.80 13.66
N LEU A 28 9.66 -5.37 12.74
CA LEU A 28 10.71 -6.23 12.16
C LEU A 28 11.60 -6.87 13.23
N THR A 29 11.90 -6.12 14.31
CA THR A 29 12.71 -6.61 15.44
C THR A 29 11.98 -7.60 16.35
N ARG A 30 10.77 -8.05 16.00
CA ARG A 30 10.01 -9.09 16.74
C ARG A 30 10.16 -10.48 16.17
N LEU A 31 10.74 -10.63 15.00
CA LEU A 31 10.97 -11.95 14.40
C LEU A 31 11.90 -12.77 15.29
N GLY A 32 11.41 -13.91 15.78
CA GLY A 32 12.15 -14.88 16.58
C GLY A 32 12.65 -16.07 15.77
N MET A 33 13.17 -17.08 16.47
CA MET A 33 13.63 -18.33 15.87
C MET A 33 12.48 -19.08 15.20
N ASN A 34 12.78 -19.77 14.10
CA ASN A 34 11.79 -20.51 13.28
C ASN A 34 10.58 -19.66 12.85
N GLY A 35 10.72 -18.33 12.87
CA GLY A 35 9.67 -17.41 12.47
C GLY A 35 9.72 -17.10 10.99
N LYS A 36 8.56 -16.78 10.41
CA LYS A 36 8.45 -16.16 9.08
C LYS A 36 7.59 -14.91 9.19
N MET A 37 8.06 -13.82 8.58
CA MET A 37 7.33 -12.56 8.54
C MET A 37 6.94 -12.23 7.11
N ILE A 38 5.68 -11.89 6.90
CA ILE A 38 5.13 -11.44 5.62
C ILE A 38 4.59 -10.04 5.85
N ILE A 39 4.98 -9.11 5.00
CA ILE A 39 4.57 -7.71 5.08
C ILE A 39 3.91 -7.37 3.76
N THR A 40 2.66 -6.92 3.82
CA THR A 40 1.85 -6.52 2.67
C THR A 40 1.51 -5.04 2.77
N GLY A 41 1.34 -4.39 1.63
CA GLY A 41 0.92 -2.99 1.57
C GLY A 41 0.97 -2.44 0.16
N ASP A 42 0.25 -1.34 -0.05
CA ASP A 42 0.19 -0.61 -1.31
C ASP A 42 0.87 0.75 -1.15
N THR A 43 2.01 0.96 -1.81
CA THR A 43 2.77 2.21 -1.72
C THR A 43 2.04 3.43 -2.27
N THR A 44 0.96 3.24 -3.03
CA THR A 44 0.17 4.33 -3.63
C THR A 44 -0.95 4.84 -2.71
N GLN A 45 -1.29 4.09 -1.65
CA GLN A 45 -2.41 4.37 -0.74
C GLN A 45 -1.92 4.62 0.69
N ILE A 46 -1.06 5.65 0.85
CA ILE A 46 -0.48 6.01 2.15
C ILE A 46 -1.42 6.98 2.89
N ASP A 47 -2.00 6.53 4.00
CA ASP A 47 -2.90 7.29 4.87
C ASP A 47 -2.16 7.96 6.05
N LEU A 48 -0.88 8.28 5.87
CA LEU A 48 -0.08 8.98 6.87
C LEU A 48 -0.13 10.50 6.64
N PRO A 49 0.02 11.31 7.71
CA PRO A 49 0.23 12.75 7.54
C PRO A 49 1.41 13.01 6.61
N ARG A 50 1.32 14.03 5.75
CA ARG A 50 2.36 14.34 4.73
C ARG A 50 3.78 14.53 5.30
N THR A 51 3.88 14.92 6.57
CA THR A 51 5.16 15.12 7.28
C THR A 51 5.77 13.81 7.79
N VAL A 52 5.01 12.71 7.78
CA VAL A 52 5.41 11.41 8.32
C VAL A 52 5.77 10.48 7.18
N GLN A 53 7.01 10.00 7.18
CA GLN A 53 7.46 9.01 6.20
C GLN A 53 6.92 7.62 6.53
N SER A 54 6.41 6.94 5.50
CA SER A 54 6.01 5.53 5.58
C SER A 54 7.20 4.63 5.91
N GLY A 55 6.98 3.75 6.88
CA GLY A 55 7.92 2.70 7.28
C GLY A 55 8.13 1.66 6.19
N LEU A 56 7.09 1.33 5.40
CA LEU A 56 7.18 0.39 4.29
C LEU A 56 8.13 0.89 3.21
N LEU A 57 7.90 2.12 2.71
CA LEU A 57 8.76 2.72 1.68
C LEU A 57 10.22 2.81 2.12
N GLN A 58 10.45 3.13 3.40
CA GLN A 58 11.80 3.15 3.94
C GLN A 58 12.39 1.73 4.03
N ALA A 59 11.64 0.75 4.51
CA ALA A 59 12.09 -0.63 4.66
C ALA A 59 12.49 -1.24 3.32
N LEU A 60 11.72 -1.01 2.25
CA LEU A 60 12.07 -1.46 0.89
C LEU A 60 13.43 -0.93 0.43
N ARG A 61 13.78 0.30 0.80
CA ARG A 61 15.09 0.91 0.48
C ARG A 61 16.21 0.35 1.35
N ILE A 62 16.01 0.30 2.66
CA ILE A 62 17.06 -0.07 3.64
C ILE A 62 17.37 -1.57 3.58
N LEU A 63 16.35 -2.41 3.38
CA LEU A 63 16.49 -3.87 3.45
C LEU A 63 16.87 -4.48 2.10
N ARG A 64 17.10 -3.65 1.08
CA ARG A 64 17.52 -4.10 -0.24
C ARG A 64 18.87 -4.85 -0.14
N GLY A 65 18.88 -6.11 -0.57
CA GLY A 65 20.08 -6.96 -0.54
C GLY A 65 20.37 -7.61 0.82
N VAL A 66 19.53 -7.43 1.83
CA VAL A 66 19.67 -8.15 3.11
C VAL A 66 19.34 -9.63 2.90
N LYS A 67 20.31 -10.50 3.20
CA LYS A 67 20.14 -11.96 3.08
C LYS A 67 18.95 -12.44 3.92
N GLY A 68 18.07 -13.24 3.31
CA GLY A 68 16.87 -13.79 3.97
C GLY A 68 15.62 -12.92 3.84
N ILE A 69 15.71 -11.75 3.18
CA ILE A 69 14.56 -10.89 2.88
C ILE A 69 14.31 -10.91 1.37
N GLY A 70 13.08 -11.27 0.99
CA GLY A 70 12.59 -11.16 -0.39
C GLY A 70 11.59 -10.03 -0.52
N VAL A 71 11.56 -9.40 -1.69
CA VAL A 71 10.54 -8.41 -2.07
C VAL A 71 9.84 -8.93 -3.31
N ILE A 72 8.52 -8.91 -3.28
CA ILE A 72 7.66 -9.29 -4.40
C ILE A 72 6.78 -8.07 -4.71
N GLU A 73 6.87 -7.57 -5.93
CA GLU A 73 6.04 -6.47 -6.42
C GLU A 73 4.96 -7.06 -7.34
N TYR A 74 3.70 -6.71 -7.05
CA TYR A 74 2.58 -7.06 -7.90
C TYR A 74 2.23 -5.89 -8.81
N GLU A 75 1.92 -6.19 -10.06
CA GLU A 75 1.45 -5.23 -11.05
C GLU A 75 -0.07 -5.28 -11.19
N LYS A 76 -0.65 -4.30 -11.89
CA LYS A 76 -2.10 -4.26 -12.15
C LYS A 76 -2.62 -5.53 -12.84
N LYS A 77 -1.78 -6.19 -13.65
CA LYS A 77 -2.14 -7.44 -14.36
C LYS A 77 -2.32 -8.64 -13.42
N ASP A 78 -1.72 -8.58 -12.23
CA ASP A 78 -1.79 -9.65 -11.23
C ASP A 78 -3.09 -9.55 -10.41
N ILE A 79 -3.85 -8.46 -10.58
CA ILE A 79 -5.11 -8.22 -9.89
C ILE A 79 -6.24 -8.97 -10.60
N VAL A 80 -6.66 -10.09 -10.02
CA VAL A 80 -7.86 -10.81 -10.44
C VAL A 80 -9.05 -10.29 -9.63
N ARG A 81 -10.00 -9.63 -10.30
CA ARG A 81 -11.25 -9.15 -9.69
C ARG A 81 -12.41 -9.99 -10.18
N HIS A 82 -13.40 -10.17 -9.32
CA HIS A 82 -14.67 -10.75 -9.73
C HIS A 82 -15.30 -9.90 -10.86
N PRO A 83 -15.88 -10.51 -11.93
CA PRO A 83 -16.45 -9.76 -13.06
C PRO A 83 -17.50 -8.71 -12.66
N LEU A 84 -18.26 -8.97 -11.58
CA LEU A 84 -19.18 -7.99 -11.01
C LEU A 84 -18.45 -6.73 -10.49
N VAL A 85 -17.34 -6.89 -9.77
CA VAL A 85 -16.56 -5.76 -9.23
C VAL A 85 -15.97 -4.93 -10.37
N GLN A 86 -15.50 -5.58 -11.45
CA GLN A 86 -15.04 -4.86 -12.64
C GLN A 86 -16.15 -4.00 -13.24
N ARG A 87 -17.34 -4.56 -13.48
CA ARG A 87 -18.51 -3.82 -13.99
C ARG A 87 -18.91 -2.67 -13.08
N ILE A 88 -18.85 -2.85 -11.75
CA ILE A 88 -19.13 -1.78 -10.79
C ILE A 88 -18.11 -0.65 -10.93
N VAL A 89 -16.81 -0.97 -10.93
CA VAL A 89 -15.74 0.04 -11.07
C VAL A 89 -15.84 0.78 -12.41
N GLU A 90 -16.15 0.07 -13.49
CA GLU A 90 -16.38 0.68 -14.81
C GLU A 90 -17.55 1.65 -14.81
N ALA A 91 -18.67 1.31 -14.18
CA ALA A 91 -19.83 2.19 -14.06
C ALA A 91 -19.51 3.47 -13.29
N TYR A 92 -18.78 3.39 -12.17
CA TYR A 92 -18.32 4.56 -11.43
C TYR A 92 -17.37 5.43 -12.27
N ASN A 93 -16.39 4.81 -12.94
CA ASN A 93 -15.45 5.53 -13.80
C ASN A 93 -16.13 6.26 -14.97
N GLN A 94 -17.20 5.68 -15.54
CA GLN A 94 -17.97 6.35 -16.59
C GLN A 94 -18.68 7.59 -16.04
N ARG A 95 -19.32 7.47 -14.87
CA ARG A 95 -20.01 8.59 -14.24
C ARG A 95 -19.08 9.74 -13.86
N GLU A 96 -17.89 9.43 -13.35
CA GLU A 96 -16.88 10.45 -13.04
C GLU A 96 -16.42 11.20 -14.29
N LYS A 97 -16.20 10.50 -15.41
CA LYS A 97 -15.85 11.13 -16.69
C LYS A 97 -16.96 12.02 -17.24
N GLU A 98 -18.21 11.56 -17.18
CA GLU A 98 -19.37 12.37 -17.55
C GLU A 98 -19.46 13.63 -16.69
N SER A 99 -19.27 13.51 -15.37
CA SER A 99 -19.32 14.64 -14.43
C SER A 99 -18.23 15.67 -14.71
N VAL A 100 -17.02 15.23 -15.09
CA VAL A 100 -15.93 16.13 -15.50
C VAL A 100 -16.25 16.80 -16.84
N ALA A 101 -16.78 16.06 -17.81
CA ALA A 101 -17.14 16.60 -19.12
C ALA A 101 -18.29 17.63 -19.04
N GLU A 102 -19.29 17.39 -18.19
CA GLU A 102 -20.37 18.35 -17.90
C GLU A 102 -19.83 19.63 -17.24
N PHE A 103 -18.87 19.50 -16.31
CA PHE A 103 -18.21 20.64 -15.68
C PHE A 103 -17.39 21.46 -16.70
N GLU A 104 -16.64 20.80 -17.57
CA GLU A 104 -15.86 21.47 -18.62
C GLU A 104 -16.74 22.12 -19.70
N ALA A 105 -17.86 21.49 -20.06
CA ALA A 105 -18.83 22.03 -21.02
C ALA A 105 -19.62 23.24 -20.47
N GLY A 106 -19.65 23.43 -19.14
CA GLY A 106 -20.30 24.56 -18.47
C GLY A 106 -19.43 25.80 -18.25
N LEU A 107 -18.13 25.77 -18.62
CA LEU A 107 -17.22 26.91 -18.45
C LEU A 107 -17.40 27.92 -19.61
N PRO A 108 -17.64 29.22 -19.34
CA PRO A 108 -17.69 30.23 -20.39
C PRO A 108 -16.30 30.39 -21.05
N PRO A 109 -16.22 30.69 -22.36
CA PRO A 109 -14.95 30.84 -23.06
C PRO A 109 -14.13 31.96 -22.42
N GLN A 110 -12.88 31.67 -22.06
CA GLN A 110 -11.91 32.65 -21.59
C GLN A 110 -11.68 33.68 -22.70
N GLN A 111 -12.22 34.89 -22.51
CA GLN A 111 -12.03 36.01 -23.41
C GLN A 111 -10.55 36.42 -23.37
N SER A 112 -9.88 36.33 -24.53
CA SER A 112 -8.53 36.84 -24.78
C SER A 112 -8.55 38.33 -25.07
#